data_AF-A0A9E2G7C6-F1
#
_entry.id   AF-A0A9E2G7C6-F1
#
_cell.length_a   1.000
_cell.length_b   1.000
_cell.length_c   1.000
_cell.angle_alpha   90.00
_cell.angle_beta   90.00
_cell.angle_gamma   90.00
#
_symmetry.space_group_name_H-M   'P 1'
#
loop_
_entity.id
_entity.type
_entity.pdbx_description
1 polymer ?
#
loop_
_entity_poly.entity_id
_entity_poly.type
_entity_poly.pdbx_seq_one_letter_code
_entity_poly.pdbx_strand_id
1 'polypeptide(L)' 'TNEDVQNLLGVSDATATRYMDELEKEGLVRQVGTSGPNVYYEKIS' A
#
# COMPACT_ATOMS: atom_id res chain seq x y z
N THR A 1 -0.59 0.08 6.08
CA THR A 1 -1.84 0.18 5.30
C THR A 1 -1.77 1.41 4.40
N ASN A 2 -2.78 1.69 3.57
CA ASN A 2 -2.77 2.91 2.74
C ASN A 2 -2.78 4.19 3.60
N GLU A 3 -3.49 4.17 4.73
CA GLU A 3 -3.55 5.29 5.68
C GLU A 3 -2.19 5.59 6.31
N ASP A 4 -1.43 4.56 6.68
CA ASP A 4 -0.07 4.75 7.22
C ASP A 4 0.85 5.48 6.23
N VAL A 5 0.73 5.15 4.93
CA VAL A 5 1.53 5.78 3.87
C VAL A 5 1.13 7.24 3.69
N GLN A 6 -0.17 7.55 3.72
CA GLN A 6 -0.68 8.93 3.68
C GLN A 6 -0.10 9.75 4.84
N ASN A 7 -0.18 9.22 6.05
CA ASN A 7 0.30 9.91 7.25
C ASN A 7 1.81 10.09 7.28
N LEU A 8 2.57 9.09 6.83
CA LEU A 8 4.04 9.13 6.81
C LEU A 8 4.58 10.10 5.76
N LEU A 9 3.97 10.15 4.58
CA LEU A 9 4.47 10.92 3.44
C LEU A 9 3.71 12.23 3.20
N GLY A 10 2.61 12.47 3.92
CA GLY A 10 1.76 13.65 3.74
C GLY A 10 1.07 13.68 2.37
N VAL A 11 0.69 12.51 1.83
CA VAL A 11 0.11 12.36 0.50
C VAL A 11 -1.36 11.97 0.55
N SER A 12 -2.06 12.17 -0.57
CA SER A 12 -3.46 11.73 -0.70
C SER A 12 -3.59 10.20 -0.74
N ASP A 13 -4.78 9.70 -0.41
CA ASP A 13 -5.14 8.28 -0.52
C ASP A 13 -4.83 7.71 -1.91
N ALA A 14 -5.23 8.41 -2.99
CA ALA A 14 -4.96 7.98 -4.35
C ALA A 14 -3.46 7.93 -4.67
N THR A 15 -2.67 8.83 -4.10
CA THR A 15 -1.21 8.84 -4.26
C THR A 15 -0.56 7.67 -3.51
N ALA A 16 -1.00 7.42 -2.28
CA ALA A 16 -0.52 6.29 -1.47
C ALA A 16 -0.81 4.94 -2.16
N THR A 17 -2.02 4.78 -2.74
CA THR A 17 -2.39 3.58 -3.50
C THR A 17 -1.46 3.39 -4.69
N ARG A 18 -1.19 4.45 -5.46
CA ARG A 18 -0.25 4.38 -6.60
C ARG A 18 1.16 3.95 -6.17
N TYR A 19 1.65 4.42 -5.02
CA TYR A 19 2.97 3.99 -4.53
C TYR A 19 2.98 2.50 -4.17
N MET A 20 1.94 2.01 -3.50
CA MET A 20 1.86 0.59 -3.15
C MET A 20 1.70 -0.30 -4.39
N ASP A 21 0.92 0.13 -5.39
CA ASP A 21 0.76 -0.58 -6.67
C ASP A 21 2.11 -0.74 -7.40
N GLU A 22 2.94 0.30 -7.42
CA GLU A 22 4.27 0.21 -8.05
C GLU A 22 5.21 -0.72 -7.27
N LEU A 23 5.22 -0.65 -5.93
CA LEU A 23 5.99 -1.59 -5.11
C LEU A 23 5.53 -3.05 -5.28
N GLU A 24 4.23 -3.29 -5.47
CA GLU A 24 3.69 -4.62 -5.73
C GLU A 24 4.05 -5.11 -7.13
N LYS A 25 3.99 -4.24 -8.15
CA LYS A 25 4.49 -4.56 -9.51
C LYS A 25 5.98 -4.91 -9.52
N GLU A 26 6.78 -4.24 -8.70
CA GLU A 26 8.20 -4.52 -8.53
C GLU A 26 8.46 -5.79 -7.70
N GLY A 27 7.42 -6.40 -7.11
CA GLY A 27 7.54 -7.61 -6.30
C GLY A 27 8.21 -7.38 -4.95
N LEU A 28 8.19 -6.13 -4.44
CA LEU A 28 8.76 -5.77 -3.14
C LEU A 28 7.76 -5.97 -2.00
N VAL A 29 6.47 -5.79 -2.29
CA VAL A 29 5.36 -6.01 -1.36
C VAL A 29 4.24 -6.80 -2.02
N ARG A 30 3.33 -7.33 -1.21
CA ARG A 30 2.09 -7.97 -1.65
C ARG A 30 0.91 -7.42 -0.88
N GLN A 31 -0.17 -7.07 -1.57
CA GLN A 31 -1.44 -6.75 -0.92
C GLN A 31 -2.08 -8.01 -0.33
N VAL A 32 -2.50 -7.92 0.93
CA VAL A 32 -3.34 -8.91 1.59
C VAL A 32 -4.71 -8.33 1.84
N GLY A 33 -5.74 -9.05 1.38
CA GLY A 33 -7.13 -8.59 1.38
C GLY A 33 -7.52 -7.85 0.11
N THR A 34 -8.80 -7.85 -0.23
CA THR A 34 -9.31 -7.27 -1.49
C THR A 34 -9.86 -5.86 -1.32
N SER A 35 -10.58 -5.59 -0.23
CA SER A 35 -11.16 -4.27 0.06
C SER A 35 -11.53 -4.14 1.54
N GLY A 36 -11.66 -2.89 2.01
CA GLY A 36 -12.06 -2.57 3.37
C GLY A 36 -10.92 -2.53 4.39
N PRO A 37 -11.25 -2.51 5.69
CA PRO A 37 -10.28 -2.24 6.77
C PRO A 37 -9.24 -3.35 6.97
N ASN A 38 -9.47 -4.53 6.39
CA ASN A 38 -8.54 -5.67 6.49
C ASN A 38 -7.50 -5.68 5.36
N VAL A 39 -7.38 -4.61 4.58
CA VAL A 39 -6.37 -4.49 3.53
C VAL A 39 -5.06 -3.96 4.10
N TYR A 40 -3.99 -4.72 3.92
CA TYR A 40 -2.64 -4.34 4.33
C TYR A 40 -1.60 -4.89 3.35
N TYR A 41 -0.35 -4.47 3.50
CA TYR A 41 0.75 -4.89 2.62
C TYR A 41 1.81 -5.63 3.44
N GLU A 42 2.30 -6.74 2.90
CA GLU A 42 3.41 -7.52 3.46
C GLU A 42 4.64 -7.39 2.56
N LYS A 43 5.83 -7.30 3.17
CA LYS A 43 7.09 -7.30 2.41
C LYS A 43 7.39 -8.70 1.88
N ILE A 44 7.71 -8.80 0.60
CA ILE A 44 8.19 -10.04 0.00
C ILE A 44 9.69 -10.16 0.34
N SER A 45 10.10 -11.30 0.92
CA SER A 45 11.49 -11.59 1.32
C SER A 45 12.24 -12.32 0.22
#